data_AF-A0A2G8HVR3-F1
#
_entry.id   AF-A0A2G8HVR3-F1
#
_cell.length_a   1.000
_cell.length_b   1.000
_cell.length_c   1.000
_cell.angle_alpha   90.00
_cell.angle_beta   90.00
_cell.angle_gamma   90.00
#
_symmetry.space_group_name_H-M   'P 1'
#
loop_
_entity.id
_entity.type
_entity.pdbx_description
1 polymer ?
#
loop_
_entity_poly.entity_id
_entity_poly.type
_entity_poly.pdbx_seq_one_letter_code
_entity_poly.pdbx_strand_id
1 'polypeptide(L)'
;MNSFSIISYFFILSLFISCVRKSPVDTYEVGQCFKESHSNYASYVSQDGRIYRIDGLTDKTLKVSIWYSQYWLYQGEKKGNYFINRSNLLYEETNCPGSRKSASITDKIQGINLR
;
A
#
# COMPACT_ATOMS: atom_id res chain seq x y z
N MET A 1 -41.33 35.37 11.13
CA MET A 1 -40.30 34.47 10.55
C MET A 1 -39.84 33.52 11.64
N ASN A 2 -40.17 32.23 11.52
CA ASN A 2 -39.95 31.24 12.58
C ASN A 2 -38.49 30.81 12.65
N SER A 3 -37.78 31.31 13.66
CA SER A 3 -36.37 30.98 13.95
C SER A 3 -36.11 29.48 14.12
N PHE A 4 -37.15 28.70 14.45
CA PHE A 4 -37.09 27.25 14.55
C PHE A 4 -36.85 26.52 13.21
N SER A 5 -37.25 27.09 12.07
CA SER A 5 -37.02 26.45 10.75
C SER A 5 -35.56 26.53 10.30
N ILE A 6 -34.82 27.57 10.70
CA ILE A 6 -33.45 27.81 10.24
C ILE A 6 -32.47 26.84 10.91
N ILE A 7 -32.70 26.53 12.19
CA ILE A 7 -31.86 25.62 12.98
C ILE A 7 -31.95 24.18 12.45
N SER A 8 -33.14 23.76 12.00
CA SER A 8 -33.35 22.43 11.41
C SER A 8 -32.59 22.25 10.09
N TYR A 9 -32.53 23.28 9.25
CA TYR A 9 -31.78 23.23 7.98
C TYR A 9 -30.26 23.13 8.19
N PHE A 10 -29.70 23.79 9.20
CA PHE A 10 -28.27 23.69 9.52
C PHE A 10 -27.85 22.29 10.01
N PHE A 11 -28.74 21.57 10.70
CA PHE A 11 -28.48 20.23 11.21
C PHE A 11 -28.50 19.15 10.11
N ILE A 12 -29.23 19.38 9.02
CA ILE A 12 -29.29 18.46 7.88
C ILE A 12 -28.06 18.63 6.97
N LEU A 13 -27.50 19.83 6.88
CA LEU A 13 -26.32 20.10 6.04
C LEU A 13 -25.02 19.52 6.63
N SER A 14 -24.91 19.40 7.96
CA SER A 14 -23.73 18.84 8.63
C SER A 14 -23.58 17.33 8.48
N LEU A 15 -24.63 16.61 8.08
CA LEU A 15 -24.58 15.16 7.84
C LEU A 15 -23.87 14.77 6.54
N PHE A 16 -23.62 15.72 5.62
CA PHE A 16 -23.00 15.44 4.32
C PHE A 16 -21.47 15.60 4.27
N ILE A 17 -20.83 16.09 5.35
CA ILE A 17 -19.40 16.44 5.32
C ILE A 17 -18.46 15.24 5.57
N SER A 18 -18.96 14.12 6.08
CA SER A 18 -18.07 13.09 6.64
C SER A 18 -18.07 11.77 5.85
N CYS A 19 -17.55 11.78 4.61
CA CYS A 19 -17.04 10.55 3.97
C CYS A 19 -16.05 10.83 2.82
N VAL A 20 -15.00 11.63 3.05
CA VAL A 20 -13.85 11.68 2.12
C VAL A 20 -13.04 10.40 2.32
N ARG A 21 -13.18 9.42 1.41
CA ARG A 21 -12.31 8.23 1.40
C ARG A 21 -10.92 8.65 0.94
N LYS A 22 -9.89 8.40 1.77
CA LYS A 22 -8.49 8.62 1.39
C LYS A 22 -8.14 7.78 0.17
N SER A 23 -7.49 8.39 -0.81
CA SER A 23 -7.06 7.69 -2.02
C SER A 23 -5.79 6.89 -1.72
N PRO A 24 -5.55 5.74 -2.39
CA PRO A 24 -4.33 4.96 -2.18
C PRO A 24 -3.08 5.75 -2.56
N VAL A 25 -3.18 6.67 -3.52
CA VAL A 25 -2.08 7.57 -3.91
C VAL A 25 -1.66 8.52 -2.79
N ASP A 26 -2.53 8.79 -1.81
CA ASP A 26 -2.20 9.63 -0.66
C ASP A 26 -1.49 8.85 0.46
N THR A 27 -1.49 7.52 0.37
CA THR A 27 -1.06 6.63 1.46
C THR A 27 0.20 5.82 1.10
N TYR A 28 0.44 5.60 -0.19
CA TYR A 28 1.47 4.69 -0.66
C TYR A 28 2.30 5.31 -1.79
N GLU A 29 3.52 4.82 -1.94
CA GLU A 29 4.42 5.21 -3.04
C GLU A 29 4.80 4.02 -3.92
N VAL A 30 4.97 4.26 -5.22
CA VAL A 30 5.49 3.24 -6.15
C VAL A 30 6.93 2.91 -5.77
N GLY A 31 7.22 1.62 -5.64
CA GLY A 31 8.51 1.12 -5.18
C GLY A 31 8.63 0.96 -3.67
N GLN A 32 7.57 1.25 -2.90
CA GLN A 32 7.51 0.92 -1.47
C GLN A 32 7.31 -0.59 -1.27
N CYS A 33 7.87 -1.14 -0.20
CA CYS A 33 7.77 -2.56 0.15
C CYS A 33 7.22 -2.80 1.55
N PHE A 34 6.51 -3.91 1.70
CA PHE A 34 5.88 -4.33 2.95
C PHE A 34 6.22 -5.79 3.26
N LYS A 35 6.67 -6.08 4.49
CA LYS A 35 6.81 -7.45 5.00
C LYS A 35 5.53 -7.85 5.72
N GLU A 36 4.98 -8.99 5.34
CA GLU A 36 3.84 -9.61 6.02
C GLU A 36 4.32 -10.42 7.22
N SER A 37 3.78 -10.15 8.40
CA SER A 37 4.03 -10.95 9.59
C SER A 37 2.72 -11.46 10.18
N HIS A 38 2.75 -12.64 10.79
CA HIS A 38 1.58 -13.24 11.42
C HIS A 38 1.77 -13.23 12.94
N SER A 39 0.83 -12.60 13.65
CA SER A 39 0.87 -12.45 15.11
C SER A 39 0.56 -13.73 15.89
N ASN A 40 -0.10 -14.71 15.26
CA ASN A 40 -0.63 -15.90 15.95
C ASN A 40 0.21 -17.17 15.80
N TYR A 41 1.30 -17.17 15.01
CA TYR A 41 2.17 -18.34 14.96
C TYR A 41 3.05 -18.36 16.21
N ALA A 42 3.04 -19.49 16.91
CA ALA A 42 3.88 -19.66 18.07
C ALA A 42 5.36 -19.49 17.68
N SER A 43 6.09 -18.77 18.53
CA SER A 43 7.46 -18.27 18.29
C SER A 43 8.50 -19.33 17.87
N TYR A 44 8.17 -20.63 18.00
CA TYR A 44 9.01 -21.75 17.57
C TYR A 44 8.96 -22.05 16.06
N VAL A 45 8.03 -21.45 15.30
CA VAL A 45 8.01 -21.50 13.82
C VAL A 45 7.99 -20.07 13.27
N SER A 46 9.13 -19.37 13.31
CA SER A 46 9.26 -18.10 12.60
C SER A 46 9.22 -18.38 11.09
N GLN A 47 8.04 -18.26 10.48
CA GLN A 47 7.95 -18.23 9.02
C GLN A 47 8.47 -16.88 8.54
N ASP A 48 9.44 -16.90 7.64
CA ASP A 48 9.94 -15.68 7.05
C ASP A 48 8.81 -15.06 6.20
N GLY A 49 8.33 -13.93 6.67
CA GLY A 49 7.21 -13.21 6.08
C GLY A 49 7.39 -12.89 4.61
N ARG A 50 6.31 -12.96 3.82
CA ARG A 50 6.32 -12.57 2.41
C ARG A 50 6.59 -11.07 2.29
N ILE A 51 7.43 -10.68 1.34
CA ILE A 51 7.69 -9.26 1.04
C ILE A 51 6.93 -8.90 -0.23
N TYR A 52 6.16 -7.82 -0.16
CA TYR A 52 5.40 -7.25 -1.26
C TYR A 52 6.02 -5.94 -1.72
N ARG A 53 5.85 -5.60 -2.99
CA ARG A 53 6.23 -4.31 -3.58
C ARG A 53 5.05 -3.70 -4.30
N ILE A 54 4.91 -2.39 -4.20
CA ILE A 54 3.96 -1.61 -4.98
C ILE A 54 4.59 -1.27 -6.33
N ASP A 55 4.08 -1.83 -7.42
CA ASP A 55 4.59 -1.56 -8.77
C ASP A 55 3.83 -0.41 -9.46
N GLY A 56 2.65 -0.06 -8.96
CA GLY A 56 1.81 0.97 -9.53
C GLY A 56 0.62 1.32 -8.65
N LEU A 57 0.11 2.53 -8.83
CA LEU A 57 -0.98 3.09 -8.04
C LEU A 57 -2.06 3.65 -8.98
N THR A 58 -3.31 3.51 -8.58
CA THR A 58 -4.46 4.24 -9.12
C THR A 58 -5.27 4.81 -7.96
N ASP A 59 -6.28 5.64 -8.25
CA ASP A 59 -7.16 6.22 -7.21
C ASP A 59 -7.93 5.18 -6.38
N LYS A 60 -7.94 3.90 -6.79
CA LYS A 60 -8.74 2.85 -6.14
C LYS A 60 -7.96 1.56 -5.89
N THR A 61 -6.90 1.32 -6.65
CA THR A 61 -6.20 0.04 -6.67
C THR A 61 -4.68 0.20 -6.58
N LEU A 62 -4.04 -0.85 -6.11
CA LEU A 62 -2.60 -1.02 -6.00
C LEU A 62 -2.18 -2.15 -6.95
N LYS A 63 -1.16 -1.96 -7.78
CA LYS A 63 -0.50 -3.05 -8.50
C LYS A 63 0.60 -3.60 -7.63
N VAL A 64 0.55 -4.88 -7.30
CA VAL A 64 1.43 -5.48 -6.29
C VAL A 64 2.21 -6.65 -6.86
N SER A 65 3.49 -6.75 -6.52
CA SER A 65 4.33 -7.93 -6.72
C SER A 65 4.76 -8.52 -5.39
N ILE A 66 5.09 -9.81 -5.38
CA ILE A 66 5.67 -10.53 -4.24
C ILE A 66 7.11 -10.92 -4.55
N TRP A 67 8.00 -10.82 -3.57
CA TRP A 67 9.35 -11.33 -3.65
C TRP A 67 9.35 -12.84 -3.42
N TYR A 68 9.84 -13.59 -4.40
CA TYR A 68 9.95 -15.04 -4.30
C TYR A 68 11.19 -15.50 -5.07
N SER A 69 12.04 -16.31 -4.43
CA SER A 69 13.22 -16.91 -5.05
C SER A 69 14.10 -15.94 -5.87
N GLN A 70 14.39 -14.76 -5.31
CA GLN A 70 15.20 -13.70 -5.94
C GLN A 70 14.56 -12.94 -7.11
N TYR A 71 13.26 -13.09 -7.34
CA TYR A 71 12.54 -12.31 -8.35
C TYR A 71 11.22 -11.75 -7.82
N TRP A 72 10.73 -10.72 -8.50
CA TRP A 72 9.43 -10.11 -8.25
C TRP A 72 8.37 -10.77 -9.14
N LEU A 73 7.37 -11.39 -8.51
CA LEU A 73 6.21 -11.97 -9.18
C LEU A 73 5.01 -11.05 -9.07
N TYR A 74 4.47 -10.62 -10.21
CA TYR A 74 3.24 -9.83 -10.22
C TYR A 74 2.06 -10.62 -9.66
N GLN A 75 1.32 -10.02 -8.72
CA GLN A 75 0.18 -10.62 -8.01
C GLN A 75 -1.17 -10.01 -8.41
N GLY A 76 -1.18 -9.13 -9.41
CA GLY A 76 -2.39 -8.46 -9.87
C GLY A 76 -2.70 -7.16 -9.13
N GLU A 77 -3.89 -6.62 -9.42
CA GLU A 77 -4.44 -5.44 -8.76
C GLU A 77 -5.08 -5.80 -7.42
N LYS A 78 -4.76 -5.03 -6.39
CA LYS A 78 -5.29 -5.14 -5.03
C LYS A 78 -6.06 -3.88 -4.68
N LYS A 79 -6.95 -3.97 -3.68
CA LYS A 79 -7.68 -2.81 -3.17
C LYS A 79 -6.70 -1.81 -2.54
N GLY A 80 -7.08 -0.54 -2.56
CA GLY A 80 -6.35 0.54 -1.90
C GLY A 80 -5.97 0.33 -0.44
N ASN A 81 -6.69 -0.53 0.28
CA ASN A 81 -6.46 -0.83 1.69
C ASN A 81 -5.80 -2.20 1.92
N TYR A 82 -5.11 -2.75 0.92
CA TYR A 82 -4.57 -4.10 0.96
C TYR A 82 -3.59 -4.32 2.13
N PHE A 83 -2.72 -3.34 2.39
CA PHE A 83 -1.70 -3.38 3.44
C PHE A 83 -2.18 -2.84 4.80
N ILE A 84 -3.50 -2.73 5.02
CA ILE A 84 -4.01 -2.39 6.36
C ILE A 84 -3.89 -3.61 7.28
N ASN A 85 -3.29 -3.40 8.45
CA ASN A 85 -3.15 -4.41 9.50
C ASN A 85 -4.49 -5.02 9.91
N ARG A 86 -4.49 -6.32 10.10
CA ARG A 86 -5.63 -7.12 10.57
C ARG A 86 -5.20 -7.89 11.82
N SER A 87 -6.17 -8.45 12.53
CA SER A 87 -5.95 -9.15 13.80
C SER A 87 -4.82 -10.19 13.77
N ASN A 88 -4.67 -10.89 12.64
CA ASN A 88 -3.74 -12.02 12.50
C ASN A 88 -2.64 -11.79 11.45
N LEU A 89 -2.67 -10.64 10.77
CA LEU A 89 -1.85 -10.33 9.59
C LEU A 89 -1.44 -8.86 9.68
N LEU A 90 -0.15 -8.63 9.89
CA LEU A 90 0.44 -7.31 9.96
C LEU A 90 1.31 -7.07 8.73
N TYR A 91 1.33 -5.83 8.26
CA TYR A 91 2.17 -5.38 7.17
C TYR A 91 3.04 -4.24 7.69
N GLU A 92 4.35 -4.45 7.65
CA GLU A 92 5.33 -3.48 8.10
C GLU A 92 6.16 -3.00 6.91
N GLU A 93 6.38 -1.68 6.82
CA GLU A 93 7.24 -1.14 5.78
C GLU A 93 8.66 -1.71 5.91
N THR A 94 9.24 -2.12 4.79
CA THR A 94 10.55 -2.75 4.75
C THR A 94 11.33 -2.37 3.50
N ASN A 95 12.63 -2.70 3.49
CA ASN A 95 13.47 -2.51 2.33
C ASN A 95 13.11 -3.53 1.23
N CYS A 96 12.97 -3.06 -0.01
CA CYS A 96 12.75 -3.93 -1.15
C CYS A 96 13.99 -4.78 -1.47
N PRO A 97 13.93 -6.12 -1.35
CA PRO A 97 15.02 -6.99 -1.74
C PRO A 97 15.24 -6.95 -3.26
N GLY A 98 16.50 -7.18 -3.68
CA GLY A 98 16.90 -7.12 -5.09
C GLY A 98 16.83 -5.73 -5.72
N SER A 99 16.38 -4.70 -4.99
CA SER A 99 16.44 -3.33 -5.46
C SER A 99 17.88 -2.84 -5.42
N ARG A 100 18.44 -2.55 -6.59
CA ARG A 100 19.71 -1.84 -6.74
C ARG A 100 19.54 -0.37 -6.34
N LYS A 101 19.21 -0.09 -5.06
CA LYS A 101 19.29 1.28 -4.53
C LYS A 101 20.74 1.78 -4.50
N SER A 102 21.72 0.86 -4.42
CA SER A 102 23.15 1.16 -4.29
C SER A 102 24.01 0.87 -5.53
N ALA A 103 23.41 0.56 -6.69
CA ALA A 103 24.20 0.49 -7.92
C ALA A 103 24.42 1.91 -8.44
N SER A 104 25.67 2.24 -8.80
CA SER A 104 26.01 3.56 -9.32
C SER A 104 25.13 3.89 -10.53
N ILE A 105 24.84 5.17 -10.74
CA ILE A 105 24.01 5.64 -11.86
C ILE A 105 24.50 5.05 -13.20
N THR A 106 25.80 4.81 -13.33
CA THR A 106 26.47 4.15 -14.46
C THR A 106 25.91 2.76 -14.79
N ASP A 107 25.57 1.94 -13.79
CA ASP A 107 25.03 0.58 -14.00
C ASP A 107 23.55 0.57 -14.37
N LYS A 108 22.82 1.65 -14.08
CA LYS A 108 21.42 1.82 -14.50
C LYS A 108 21.31 2.19 -15.98
N ILE A 109 22.33 2.83 -16.54
CA ILE A 109 22.35 3.30 -17.94
C ILE A 109 22.75 2.18 -18.92
N GLN A 110 23.65 1.26 -18.52
CA GLN A 110 24.08 0.16 -19.41
C GLN A 110 22.95 -0.80 -19.84
N GLY A 111 21.85 -0.88 -19.09
CA GLY A 111 20.69 -1.69 -19.45
C GLY A 111 19.81 -1.08 -20.56
N ILE A 112 19.96 0.23 -20.84
CA ILE A 112 19.26 0.92 -21.93
C ILE A 112 20.20 1.00 -23.13
N ASN A 113 20.74 -0.14 -23.55
CA ASN A 113 21.33 -0.22 -24.88
C ASN A 113 20.21 -0.57 -25.85
N LEU A 114 19.61 0.48 -26.41
CA LEU A 114 18.68 0.41 -27.53
C LEU A 114 19.40 -0.29 -28.69
N ARG A 115 19.04 -1.54 -28.94
CA ARG A 115 19.40 -2.26 -30.16
C ARG A 115 18.21 -2.29 -31.09
#